data_AF-A0A6G2CMX0-F1
#
_entry.id   AF-A0A6G2CMX0-F1
#
_cell.length_a   1.000
_cell.length_b   1.000
_cell.length_c   1.000
_cell.angle_alpha   90.00
_cell.angle_beta   90.00
_cell.angle_gamma   90.00
#
_symmetry.space_group_name_H-M   'P 1'
#
loop_
_entity.id
_entity.type
_entity.pdbx_description
1 polymer ?
#
loop_
_entity_poly.entity_id
_entity_poly.type
_entity_poly.pdbx_seq_one_letter_code
_entity_poly.pdbx_strand_id
1 'polypeptide(L)'
;MMNNKQAQFLDYILKRVQDGKVDEAQKLVNECFKKQEAGTFTRAYIGAFIPQITVLIKPNHVDEVHNVLHEFAASFKTNQE
;
A
#
# COMPACT_ATOMS: atom_id res chain seq x y z
N MET A 1 -5.44 10.53 -11.64
CA MET A 1 -4.15 10.33 -12.32
C MET A 1 -3.16 9.80 -11.30
N MET A 2 -2.39 8.77 -11.64
CA MET A 2 -1.41 8.20 -10.72
C MET A 2 -0.29 9.21 -10.48
N ASN A 3 -0.17 9.68 -9.24
CA ASN A 3 0.83 10.68 -8.89
C ASN A 3 2.21 10.03 -8.69
N ASN A 4 3.27 10.82 -8.86
CA ASN A 4 4.66 10.31 -8.80
C ASN A 4 4.95 9.52 -7.51
N LYS A 5 4.38 9.93 -6.37
CA LYS A 5 4.48 9.19 -5.09
C LYS A 5 3.82 7.80 -5.12
N GLN A 6 2.68 7.65 -5.78
CA GLN A 6 1.98 6.36 -5.91
C GLN A 6 2.75 5.40 -6.81
N ALA A 7 3.34 5.90 -7.90
CA ALA A 7 4.20 5.11 -8.77
C ALA A 7 5.45 4.61 -8.03
N GLN A 8 6.11 5.48 -7.25
CA GLN A 8 7.25 5.10 -6.42
C GLN A 8 6.88 4.06 -5.35
N PHE A 9 5.74 4.25 -4.67
CA PHE A 9 5.25 3.28 -3.68
C PHE A 9 4.95 1.93 -4.32
N LEU A 10 4.28 1.90 -5.49
CA LEU A 10 3.99 0.67 -6.20
C LEU A 10 5.28 -0.08 -6.58
N ASP A 11 6.21 0.59 -7.26
CA ASP A 11 7.50 -0.01 -7.64
C ASP A 11 8.26 -0.55 -6.41
N TYR A 12 8.28 0.22 -5.33
CA TYR A 12 8.93 -0.16 -4.07
C TYR A 12 8.34 -1.46 -3.48
N ILE A 13 7.01 -1.55 -3.44
CA ILE A 13 6.29 -2.72 -2.92
C ILE A 13 6.52 -3.93 -3.84
N LEU A 14 6.36 -3.78 -5.15
CA LEU A 14 6.48 -4.90 -6.10
C LEU A 14 7.88 -5.54 -6.08
N LYS A 15 8.93 -4.76 -5.82
CA LYS A 15 10.31 -5.28 -5.65
C LYS A 15 10.48 -6.16 -4.39
N ARG A 16 9.60 -6.03 -3.41
CA ARG A 16 9.66 -6.70 -2.10
C ARG A 16 8.59 -7.78 -1.94
N VAL A 17 7.67 -7.87 -2.87
CA VAL A 17 6.64 -8.92 -2.94
C VAL A 17 7.28 -10.26 -3.27
N GLN A 18 6.69 -11.33 -2.75
CA GLN A 18 7.09 -12.71 -3.03
C GLN A 18 6.96 -13.01 -4.51
N ASP A 19 7.89 -13.80 -5.03
CA ASP A 19 7.86 -14.29 -6.41
C ASP A 19 6.55 -15.06 -6.66
N GLY A 20 5.80 -14.69 -7.71
CA GLY A 20 4.47 -15.24 -7.99
C GLY A 20 3.29 -14.52 -7.32
N LYS A 21 3.54 -13.56 -6.42
CA LYS A 21 2.51 -12.71 -5.77
C LYS A 21 2.44 -11.28 -6.29
N VAL A 22 3.31 -10.92 -7.24
CA VAL A 22 3.45 -9.57 -7.80
C VAL A 22 2.12 -9.06 -8.38
N ASP A 23 1.42 -9.88 -9.16
CA ASP A 23 0.14 -9.51 -9.79
C ASP A 23 -0.96 -9.23 -8.75
N GLU A 24 -1.00 -10.03 -7.69
CA GLU A 24 -1.93 -9.89 -6.58
C GLU A 24 -1.65 -8.61 -5.78
N ALA A 25 -0.38 -8.35 -5.45
CA ALA A 25 0.04 -7.14 -4.75
C ALA A 25 -0.21 -5.88 -5.59
N GLN A 26 0.04 -5.93 -6.90
CA GLN A 26 -0.23 -4.82 -7.81
C GLN A 26 -1.72 -4.47 -7.83
N LYS A 27 -2.61 -5.47 -7.90
CA LYS A 27 -4.05 -5.25 -7.81
C LYS A 27 -4.44 -4.61 -6.48
N LEU A 28 -3.93 -5.13 -5.37
CA LEU A 28 -4.22 -4.64 -4.03
C LEU A 28 -3.84 -3.16 -3.86
N VAL A 29 -2.62 -2.80 -4.27
CA VAL A 29 -2.09 -1.43 -4.21
C VAL A 29 -2.84 -0.48 -5.16
N ASN A 30 -3.19 -0.94 -6.37
CA ASN A 30 -4.00 -0.13 -7.29
C ASN A 30 -5.42 0.14 -6.77
N GLU A 31 -6.07 -0.85 -6.14
CA GLU A 31 -7.37 -0.65 -5.49
C GLU A 31 -7.28 0.36 -4.33
N CYS A 32 -6.18 0.31 -3.57
CA CYS A 32 -5.88 1.31 -2.55
C CYS A 32 -5.80 2.73 -3.16
N PHE A 33 -5.10 2.90 -4.28
CA PHE A 33 -5.03 4.19 -4.98
C PHE A 33 -6.38 4.67 -5.51
N LYS A 34 -7.21 3.79 -6.08
CA LYS A 34 -8.57 4.16 -6.51
C LYS A 34 -9.43 4.63 -5.34
N LYS A 35 -9.36 3.93 -4.19
CA LYS A 35 -10.07 4.34 -2.98
C LYS A 35 -9.58 5.67 -2.44
N GLN A 36 -8.28 5.93 -2.56
CA GLN A 36 -7.68 7.22 -2.24
C GLN A 36 -8.22 8.33 -3.13
N GLU A 37 -8.23 8.14 -4.47
CA GLU A 37 -8.79 9.11 -5.41
C GLU A 37 -10.29 9.34 -5.20
N ALA A 38 -11.02 8.29 -4.80
CA ALA A 38 -12.45 8.37 -4.48
C ALA A 38 -12.76 8.95 -3.08
N GLY A 39 -11.75 9.26 -2.26
CA GLY A 39 -11.96 9.72 -0.88
C GLY A 39 -12.54 8.66 0.07
N THR A 40 -12.53 7.39 -0.31
CA THR A 40 -13.06 6.25 0.48
C THR A 40 -11.97 5.45 1.18
N PHE A 41 -10.74 5.95 1.19
CA PHE A 41 -9.61 5.37 1.90
C PHE A 41 -9.71 5.65 3.41
N THR A 42 -10.52 4.86 4.10
CA THR A 42 -10.81 5.00 5.54
C THR A 42 -9.83 4.23 6.41
N ARG A 43 -9.78 4.55 7.71
CA ARG A 43 -9.01 3.77 8.70
C ARG A 43 -9.42 2.29 8.73
N ALA A 44 -10.71 2.00 8.54
CA ALA A 44 -11.21 0.64 8.46
C ALA A 44 -10.61 -0.11 7.26
N TYR A 45 -10.52 0.56 6.10
CA TYR A 45 -9.87 -0.02 4.93
C TYR A 45 -8.37 -0.22 5.14
N ILE A 46 -7.67 0.76 5.75
CA ILE A 46 -6.24 0.63 6.09
C ILE A 46 -5.99 -0.60 6.98
N GLY A 47 -6.81 -0.80 8.01
CA GLY A 47 -6.70 -1.94 8.93
C GLY A 47 -6.87 -3.30 8.23
N ALA A 48 -7.64 -3.37 7.14
CA ALA A 48 -7.75 -4.57 6.32
C ALA A 48 -6.63 -4.68 5.28
N PHE A 49 -6.15 -3.56 4.75
CA PHE A 49 -5.15 -3.50 3.69
C PHE A 49 -3.74 -3.90 4.17
N ILE A 50 -3.30 -3.37 5.31
CA ILE A 50 -1.96 -3.65 5.88
C ILE A 50 -1.70 -5.17 6.02
N PRO A 51 -2.53 -5.96 6.72
CA PRO A 51 -2.27 -7.39 6.85
C PRO A 51 -2.31 -8.14 5.51
N GLN A 52 -3.18 -7.72 4.57
CA GLN A 52 -3.25 -8.33 3.23
C GLN A 52 -1.97 -8.12 2.43
N ILE A 53 -1.45 -6.88 2.38
CA ILE A 53 -0.22 -6.62 1.64
C ILE A 53 0.97 -7.28 2.32
N THR A 54 1.04 -7.28 3.66
CA THR A 54 2.13 -7.89 4.45
C THR A 54 2.29 -9.39 4.14
N VAL A 55 1.20 -10.14 3.99
CA VAL A 55 1.24 -11.57 3.63
C VAL A 55 1.86 -11.82 2.25
N LEU A 56 1.83 -10.82 1.36
CA LEU A 56 2.40 -10.91 0.01
C LEU A 56 3.87 -10.47 -0.03
N ILE A 57 4.39 -9.83 1.03
CA ILE A 57 5.78 -9.37 1.11
C ILE A 57 6.70 -10.53 1.48
N LYS A 58 7.93 -10.51 0.94
CA LYS A 58 9.00 -11.43 1.34
C LYS A 58 9.28 -11.25 2.84
N PRO A 59 9.44 -12.34 3.63
CA PRO A 59 9.57 -12.25 5.08
C PRO A 59 10.69 -11.31 5.54
N ASN A 60 11.79 -11.24 4.79
CA ASN A 60 12.94 -10.38 5.09
C ASN A 60 12.70 -8.87 4.86
N HIS A 61 11.59 -8.51 4.23
CA HIS A 61 11.22 -7.13 3.91
C HIS A 61 9.95 -6.66 4.64
N VAL A 62 9.34 -7.51 5.47
CA VAL A 62 8.07 -7.20 6.16
C VAL A 62 8.20 -5.98 7.06
N ASP A 63 9.22 -5.92 7.92
CA ASP A 63 9.46 -4.79 8.83
C ASP A 63 9.64 -3.46 8.06
N GLU A 64 10.43 -3.50 6.99
CA GLU A 64 10.70 -2.33 6.14
C GLU A 64 9.40 -1.83 5.47
N VAL A 65 8.64 -2.75 4.86
CA VAL A 65 7.37 -2.42 4.20
C VAL A 65 6.33 -1.93 5.21
N HIS A 66 6.31 -2.48 6.43
CA HIS A 66 5.40 -2.04 7.48
C HIS A 66 5.64 -0.57 7.87
N ASN A 67 6.90 -0.14 7.98
CA ASN A 67 7.22 1.27 8.22
C ASN A 67 6.73 2.18 7.09
N VAL A 68 6.98 1.80 5.83
CA VAL A 68 6.52 2.57 4.67
C VAL A 68 4.99 2.63 4.61
N LEU A 69 4.30 1.54 4.95
CA LEU A 69 2.83 1.49 5.05
C LEU A 69 2.29 2.41 6.15
N HIS A 70 2.99 2.49 7.28
CA HIS A 70 2.66 3.39 8.38
C HIS A 70 2.84 4.86 7.99
N GLU A 71 3.97 5.21 7.36
CA GLU A 71 4.20 6.57 6.85
C GLU A 71 3.20 6.93 5.76
N PHE A 72 2.92 5.99 4.86
CA PHE A 72 1.90 6.13 3.83
C PHE A 72 0.54 6.42 4.50
N ALA A 73 0.07 5.56 5.41
CA ALA A 73 -1.16 5.75 6.18
C ALA A 73 -1.21 7.07 6.97
N ALA A 74 -0.09 7.48 7.56
CA ALA A 74 0.02 8.74 8.31
C ALA A 74 -0.09 9.96 7.40
N SER A 75 0.50 9.91 6.19
CA SER A 75 0.38 10.98 5.20
C SER A 75 -1.05 11.23 4.72
N PHE A 76 -1.99 10.31 4.99
CA PHE A 76 -3.42 10.48 4.69
C PHE A 76 -4.26 11.02 5.85
N LYS A 77 -3.78 10.97 7.10
CA LYS A 77 -4.49 11.57 8.24
C LYS A 77 -4.60 13.09 8.12
N THR A 78 -3.68 13.73 7.39
CA THR A 78 -3.58 15.19 7.27
C THR A 78 -4.53 15.80 6.23
N ASN A 79 -5.36 15.02 5.54
CA ASN A 79 -6.34 15.50 4.55
C ASN A 79 -7.81 15.32 5.01
N GLN A 80 -8.08 15.14 6.30
CA GLN A 80 -9.43 15.03 6.87
C GLN A 80 -9.70 16.05 7.98
N GLU A 81 -9.20 17.28 7.83
CA GLU A 81 -9.62 18.44 8.61
C GLU A 81 -10.56 19.33 7.81
#